data_AF-G9WTF1-F1
#
_entry.id   AF-G9WTF1-F1
#
_cell.length_a   1.000
_cell.length_b   1.000
_cell.length_c   1.000
_cell.angle_alpha   90.00
_cell.angle_beta   90.00
_cell.angle_gamma   90.00
#
_symmetry.space_group_name_H-M   'P 1'
#
loop_
_entity.id
_entity.type
_entity.pdbx_description
1 polymer ?
#
loop_
_entity_poly.entity_id
_entity_poly.type
_entity_poly.pdbx_seq_one_letter_code
_entity_poly.pdbx_strand_id
1 'polypeptide(L)'
;MKKNYGKILLSATLLATAFSACSNAKKAETSAVSSEKTTEATSEKAQETEKAKETEKAGEKEAVDISSVKEETVYVSADYVKALLDSGKDVKVLEAAWGPVDADKDYNKAHIPGAFHVNTDDIEEEKTWNFRSPEEIEKLLKNYGITKDTVVVTYGNTPENTADDRLAAVLLWAGVEDVKNLSGGIDAWVKAGFETEKQVNEPVATNEDFGVKIPAHPEYVLSIDEVKEKMKDDAKFKLVSIRSKDEFLGKTSGYSYIDRAGEPLGAVWGHDTDDGSYNNADGTVVDLAKLEEYLGESGLSLEKNDIAFYCGTGWRASVPFLIAHENGFKNAYLYDGGWFQWQMDPENKVQLGEPGSSDYKEVQVKDLPTDKAAKK
;
A
#
# COMPACT_ATOMS: atom_id res chain seq x y z
N MET A 1 -40.25 -23.49 -21.25
CA MET A 1 -40.49 -24.27 -20.02
C MET A 1 -39.91 -23.50 -18.85
N LYS A 2 -40.61 -23.37 -17.72
CA LYS A 2 -40.10 -22.66 -16.51
C LYS A 2 -39.33 -23.63 -15.61
N LYS A 3 -38.35 -23.14 -14.85
CA LYS A 3 -37.85 -23.81 -13.63
C LYS A 3 -37.90 -22.82 -12.46
N ASN A 4 -38.30 -23.32 -11.30
CA ASN A 4 -38.63 -22.53 -10.12
C ASN A 4 -37.43 -22.35 -9.18
N TYR A 5 -37.41 -21.23 -8.47
CA TYR A 5 -36.67 -21.07 -7.23
C TYR A 5 -37.50 -21.60 -6.05
N GLY A 6 -36.90 -22.40 -5.18
CA GLY A 6 -37.51 -22.84 -3.92
C GLY A 6 -37.15 -21.88 -2.78
N LYS A 7 -38.17 -21.27 -2.16
CA LYS A 7 -38.05 -20.63 -0.85
C LYS A 7 -38.47 -21.64 0.22
N ILE A 8 -37.75 -21.70 1.33
CA ILE A 8 -38.19 -22.41 2.55
C ILE A 8 -38.45 -21.35 3.63
N LEU A 9 -39.60 -21.47 4.28
CA LEU A 9 -40.13 -20.53 5.28
C LEU A 9 -39.89 -21.06 6.70
N LEU A 10 -39.69 -20.15 7.65
CA LEU A 10 -39.67 -20.45 9.08
C LEU A 10 -41.02 -21.01 9.56
N SER A 11 -40.97 -21.97 10.48
CA SER A 11 -42.09 -22.26 11.39
C SER A 11 -41.57 -22.35 12.83
N ALA A 12 -42.16 -21.57 13.73
CA ALA A 12 -41.81 -21.52 15.14
C ALA A 12 -42.62 -22.51 15.97
N THR A 13 -42.06 -22.98 17.10
CA THR A 13 -42.84 -23.62 18.16
C THR A 13 -42.18 -23.37 19.52
N LEU A 14 -42.92 -22.74 20.44
CA LEU A 14 -42.63 -22.83 21.88
C LEU A 14 -43.27 -24.11 22.43
N LEU A 15 -42.59 -24.79 23.35
CA LEU A 15 -43.26 -25.44 24.49
C LEU A 15 -42.26 -25.54 25.67
N ALA A 16 -42.77 -25.50 26.90
CA ALA A 16 -41.97 -25.45 28.13
C ALA A 16 -42.26 -26.62 29.08
N THR A 17 -41.51 -26.67 30.19
CA THR A 17 -41.59 -27.62 31.35
C THR A 17 -40.87 -28.97 31.17
N ALA A 18 -40.21 -29.58 32.16
CA ALA A 18 -39.62 -29.09 33.43
C ALA A 18 -38.68 -30.15 34.08
N PHE A 19 -37.88 -29.71 35.08
CA PHE A 19 -37.14 -30.49 36.10
C PHE A 19 -36.04 -31.50 35.67
N SER A 20 -34.79 -31.21 36.04
CA SER A 20 -34.12 -31.90 37.17
C SER A 20 -32.94 -31.07 37.72
N ALA A 21 -32.34 -31.50 38.82
CA ALA A 21 -31.68 -30.62 39.81
C ALA A 21 -30.13 -30.66 39.87
N CYS A 22 -29.60 -29.88 40.84
CA CYS A 22 -28.24 -29.85 41.40
C CYS A 22 -27.18 -29.00 40.68
N SER A 23 -27.15 -27.71 41.03
CA SER A 23 -25.91 -26.92 41.16
C SER A 23 -25.71 -26.50 42.63
N ASN A 24 -24.47 -26.26 43.04
CA ASN A 24 -24.09 -26.06 44.43
C ASN A 24 -23.38 -24.71 44.65
N ALA A 25 -23.47 -24.21 45.89
CA ALA A 25 -22.65 -23.16 46.50
C ALA A 25 -22.77 -21.68 46.06
N LYS A 26 -23.45 -20.91 46.94
CA LYS A 26 -23.02 -19.62 47.54
C LYS A 26 -22.86 -18.36 46.67
N LYS A 27 -22.98 -17.13 47.21
CA LYS A 27 -23.81 -16.58 48.32
C LYS A 27 -23.64 -15.05 48.29
N ALA A 28 -24.72 -14.31 48.09
CA ALA A 28 -24.88 -12.92 48.50
C ALA A 28 -25.98 -12.89 49.61
N GLU A 29 -26.25 -11.84 50.40
CA GLU A 29 -25.90 -10.42 50.35
C GLU A 29 -26.29 -9.74 51.69
N THR A 30 -25.77 -8.54 52.00
CA THR A 30 -26.31 -7.52 52.97
C THR A 30 -26.45 -7.92 54.47
N SER A 31 -26.49 -7.05 55.50
CA SER A 31 -26.49 -5.57 55.71
C SER A 31 -25.80 -5.27 57.10
N ALA A 32 -25.68 -4.07 57.70
CA ALA A 32 -26.14 -2.70 57.43
C ALA A 32 -25.34 -1.64 58.26
N VAL A 33 -25.48 -0.34 57.91
CA VAL A 33 -25.46 0.88 58.78
C VAL A 33 -24.28 1.14 59.76
N SER A 34 -23.45 2.17 59.46
CA SER A 34 -23.38 3.46 60.22
C SER A 34 -22.12 4.29 59.84
N SER A 35 -22.25 5.63 59.85
CA SER A 35 -21.20 6.67 60.11
C SER A 35 -19.73 6.38 59.70
N GLU A 36 -19.08 7.16 58.84
CA GLU A 36 -18.64 8.53 59.12
C GLU A 36 -18.36 9.33 57.82
N LYS A 37 -18.48 10.65 57.90
CA LYS A 37 -18.13 11.61 56.84
C LYS A 37 -17.11 12.60 57.41
N THR A 38 -16.26 13.14 56.53
CA THR A 38 -15.42 14.36 56.68
C THR A 38 -13.91 14.11 56.78
N THR A 39 -13.21 14.09 55.64
CA THR A 39 -11.96 14.84 55.34
C THR A 39 -11.40 14.46 53.96
N GLU A 40 -12.10 14.80 52.88
CA GLU A 40 -11.58 14.70 51.50
C GLU A 40 -12.44 15.58 50.58
N ALA A 41 -12.14 16.89 50.56
CA ALA A 41 -12.87 17.89 49.76
C ALA A 41 -12.02 19.14 49.44
N THR A 42 -10.69 19.02 49.48
CA THR A 42 -9.76 20.15 49.36
C THR A 42 -8.50 19.86 48.53
N SER A 43 -8.35 18.65 47.99
CA SER A 43 -7.27 18.25 47.07
C SER A 43 -7.68 18.31 45.59
N GLU A 44 -8.89 17.87 45.25
CA GLU A 44 -9.32 17.71 43.84
C GLU A 44 -9.37 19.04 43.06
N LYS A 45 -9.77 20.14 43.72
CA LYS A 45 -9.99 21.43 43.04
C LYS A 45 -8.71 22.16 42.64
N ALA A 46 -7.55 21.75 43.17
CA ALA A 46 -6.25 22.25 42.71
C ALA A 46 -5.81 21.58 41.40
N GLN A 47 -6.01 20.25 41.29
CA GLN A 47 -5.56 19.47 40.13
C GLN A 47 -6.36 19.75 38.85
N GLU A 48 -7.67 20.05 38.94
CA GLU A 48 -8.44 20.47 37.75
C GLU A 48 -7.95 21.81 37.16
N THR A 49 -7.42 22.72 37.98
CA THR A 49 -7.01 24.06 37.53
C THR A 49 -5.64 24.06 36.85
N GLU A 50 -4.74 23.14 37.23
CA GLU A 50 -3.48 22.91 36.51
C GLU A 50 -3.72 22.12 35.22
N LYS A 51 -4.57 21.09 35.24
CA LYS A 51 -4.88 20.28 34.04
C LYS A 51 -5.58 21.10 32.94
N ALA A 52 -6.42 22.07 33.32
CA ALA A 52 -7.00 23.04 32.40
C ALA A 52 -5.95 23.94 31.73
N LYS A 53 -4.85 24.28 32.43
CA LYS A 53 -3.75 25.10 31.89
C LYS A 53 -2.71 24.32 31.09
N GLU A 54 -2.57 23.01 31.31
CA GLU A 54 -1.74 22.16 30.44
C GLU A 54 -2.45 21.86 29.11
N THR A 55 -3.78 21.83 29.08
CA THR A 55 -4.53 21.59 27.83
C THR A 55 -4.50 22.81 26.88
N GLU A 56 -4.32 24.04 27.39
CA GLU A 56 -4.10 25.25 26.58
C GLU A 56 -2.66 25.37 26.03
N LYS A 57 -1.84 24.30 26.15
CA LYS A 57 -0.50 24.22 25.58
C LYS A 57 -0.30 23.07 24.59
N ALA A 58 -1.39 22.55 24.03
CA ALA A 58 -1.33 21.85 22.74
C ALA A 58 -0.76 22.84 21.71
N GLY A 59 0.46 22.58 21.25
CA GLY A 59 1.28 23.60 20.61
C GLY A 59 0.67 24.16 19.33
N GLU A 60 0.94 25.44 19.07
CA GLU A 60 1.04 25.93 17.69
C GLU A 60 2.02 25.00 16.97
N LYS A 61 1.52 24.13 16.08
CA LYS A 61 2.40 23.46 15.12
C LYS A 61 3.05 24.57 14.31
N GLU A 62 4.38 24.62 14.35
CA GLU A 62 5.15 25.55 13.53
C GLU A 62 4.75 25.37 12.06
N ALA A 63 4.44 26.46 11.37
CA ALA A 63 3.84 26.38 10.04
C ALA A 63 4.80 25.63 9.08
N VAL A 64 4.30 24.55 8.46
CA VAL A 64 5.11 23.74 7.56
C VAL A 64 5.51 24.57 6.35
N ASP A 65 6.82 24.80 6.19
CA ASP A 65 7.36 25.45 5.00
C ASP A 65 7.30 24.49 3.80
N ILE A 66 6.22 24.58 3.03
CA ILE A 66 6.03 23.76 1.84
C ILE A 66 7.10 23.99 0.75
N SER A 67 7.89 25.08 0.83
CA SER A 67 9.00 25.35 -0.10
C SER A 67 10.31 24.64 0.27
N SER A 68 10.36 24.01 1.44
CA SER A 68 11.51 23.21 1.90
C SER A 68 11.53 21.78 1.37
N VAL A 69 10.36 21.24 0.99
CA VAL A 69 10.21 19.93 0.34
C VAL A 69 10.55 20.09 -1.14
N LYS A 70 11.39 19.20 -1.67
CA LYS A 70 11.81 19.27 -3.07
C LYS A 70 10.75 18.68 -3.99
N GLU A 71 10.87 18.98 -5.28
CA GLU A 71 10.05 18.40 -6.33
C GLU A 71 10.21 16.86 -6.36
N GLU A 72 11.45 16.36 -6.21
CA GLU A 72 11.74 14.92 -6.26
C GLU A 72 11.36 14.15 -4.97
N THR A 73 11.01 14.84 -3.88
CA THR A 73 10.54 14.17 -2.65
C THR A 73 9.16 13.59 -2.88
N VAL A 74 8.98 12.28 -2.71
CA VAL A 74 7.69 11.61 -2.95
C VAL A 74 6.94 11.49 -1.62
N TYR A 75 7.53 10.85 -0.61
CA TYR A 75 6.83 10.60 0.65
C TYR A 75 6.74 11.87 1.51
N VAL A 76 5.52 12.26 1.85
CA VAL A 76 5.23 13.47 2.63
C VAL A 76 4.30 13.17 3.81
N SER A 77 4.36 14.03 4.83
CA SER A 77 3.51 13.91 6.02
C SER A 77 2.12 14.51 5.81
N ALA A 78 1.15 14.09 6.63
CA ALA A 78 -0.19 14.70 6.64
C ALA A 78 -0.14 16.22 6.88
N ASP A 79 0.77 16.70 7.74
CA ASP A 79 0.94 18.13 8.00
C ASP A 79 1.42 18.91 6.76
N TYR A 80 2.30 18.30 5.93
CA TYR A 80 2.69 18.89 4.65
C TYR A 80 1.52 18.90 3.66
N VAL A 81 0.79 17.79 3.51
CA VAL A 81 -0.38 17.73 2.61
C VAL A 81 -1.42 18.77 3.02
N LYS A 82 -1.68 18.94 4.32
CA LYS A 82 -2.61 19.98 4.80
C LYS A 82 -2.13 21.39 4.46
N ALA A 83 -0.86 21.70 4.70
CA ALA A 83 -0.27 23.00 4.36
C ALA A 83 -0.25 23.26 2.85
N LEU A 84 -0.05 22.23 2.04
CA LEU A 84 -0.10 22.29 0.57
C LEU A 84 -1.52 22.62 0.08
N LEU A 85 -2.55 21.97 0.63
CA LEU A 85 -3.96 22.28 0.31
C LEU A 85 -4.38 23.67 0.79
N ASP A 86 -3.93 24.10 1.96
CA ASP A 86 -4.21 25.44 2.51
C ASP A 86 -3.48 26.58 1.74
N SER A 87 -2.48 26.25 0.92
CA SER A 87 -1.69 27.23 0.16
C SER A 87 -2.47 27.90 -0.99
N GLY A 88 -3.60 27.31 -1.42
CA GLY A 88 -4.38 27.77 -2.57
C GLY A 88 -3.78 27.43 -3.93
N LYS A 89 -2.75 26.58 -4.00
CA LYS A 89 -2.35 25.88 -5.24
C LYS A 89 -3.50 24.99 -5.73
N ASP A 90 -3.61 24.78 -7.04
CA ASP A 90 -4.41 23.68 -7.58
C ASP A 90 -3.63 22.37 -7.40
N VAL A 91 -4.22 21.41 -6.70
CA VAL A 91 -3.61 20.14 -6.29
C VAL A 91 -4.63 19.05 -6.53
N LYS A 92 -4.25 17.96 -7.22
CA LYS A 92 -5.12 16.79 -7.37
C LYS A 92 -4.80 15.78 -6.28
N VAL A 93 -5.71 15.60 -5.34
CA VAL A 93 -5.59 14.55 -4.32
C VAL A 93 -6.30 13.30 -4.84
N LEU A 94 -5.62 12.15 -4.80
CA LEU A 94 -6.08 10.88 -5.36
C LEU A 94 -6.02 9.80 -4.28
N GLU A 95 -7.17 9.26 -3.88
CA GLU A 95 -7.21 7.99 -3.14
C GLU A 95 -7.05 6.86 -4.16
N ALA A 96 -6.08 5.96 -3.96
CA ALA A 96 -5.88 4.82 -4.84
C ALA A 96 -6.34 3.53 -4.14
N ALA A 97 -7.22 2.77 -4.79
CA ALA A 97 -7.71 1.50 -4.28
C ALA A 97 -8.21 0.58 -5.40
N TRP A 98 -8.38 -0.70 -5.08
CA TRP A 98 -8.88 -1.68 -6.04
C TRP A 98 -10.40 -1.68 -6.14
N GLY A 99 -10.90 -1.47 -7.36
CA GLY A 99 -12.30 -1.50 -7.71
C GLY A 99 -12.91 -0.10 -7.93
N PRO A 100 -14.14 -0.05 -8.49
CA PRO A 100 -14.84 1.20 -8.72
C PRO A 100 -15.27 1.88 -7.41
N VAL A 101 -15.47 3.19 -7.46
CA VAL A 101 -15.81 4.02 -6.29
C VAL A 101 -17.06 3.58 -5.53
N ASP A 102 -18.01 2.86 -6.16
CA ASP A 102 -19.20 2.31 -5.48
C ASP A 102 -18.93 1.01 -4.71
N ALA A 103 -17.81 0.34 -5.00
CA ALA A 103 -17.31 -0.83 -4.28
C ALA A 103 -16.37 -0.47 -3.12
N ASP A 104 -15.69 0.67 -3.20
CA ASP A 104 -14.82 1.16 -2.13
C ASP A 104 -15.63 1.53 -0.88
N LYS A 105 -15.23 1.03 0.28
CA LYS A 105 -15.92 1.28 1.55
C LYS A 105 -15.19 2.26 2.44
N ASP A 106 -13.91 2.50 2.19
CA ASP A 106 -13.07 3.37 2.99
C ASP A 106 -13.20 4.80 2.48
N TYR A 107 -13.03 5.03 1.17
CA TYR A 107 -13.32 6.31 0.50
C TYR A 107 -14.75 6.79 0.84
N ASN A 108 -15.75 5.94 0.63
CA ASN A 108 -17.16 6.28 0.92
C ASN A 108 -17.49 6.49 2.42
N LYS A 109 -16.60 6.07 3.33
CA LYS A 109 -16.77 6.23 4.78
C LYS A 109 -16.12 7.52 5.28
N ALA A 110 -14.92 7.83 4.78
CA ALA A 110 -14.16 9.05 5.04
C ALA A 110 -12.95 9.15 4.09
N HIS A 111 -12.85 10.22 3.30
CA HIS A 111 -11.69 10.56 2.46
C HIS A 111 -11.14 11.96 2.74
N ILE A 112 -9.95 12.28 2.21
CA ILE A 112 -9.35 13.62 2.31
C ILE A 112 -10.22 14.63 1.53
N PRO A 113 -10.52 15.83 2.07
CA PRO A 113 -11.33 16.83 1.37
C PRO A 113 -10.77 17.22 -0.01
N GLY A 114 -11.63 17.13 -1.03
CA GLY A 114 -11.30 17.33 -2.44
C GLY A 114 -10.71 16.12 -3.16
N ALA A 115 -10.54 14.97 -2.49
CA ALA A 115 -9.91 13.80 -3.10
C ALA A 115 -10.82 13.06 -4.09
N PHE A 116 -10.25 12.60 -5.20
CA PHE A 116 -10.89 11.72 -6.17
C PHE A 116 -10.48 10.27 -5.93
N HIS A 117 -11.42 9.33 -6.08
CA HIS A 117 -11.12 7.89 -6.08
C HIS A 117 -10.52 7.47 -7.42
N VAL A 118 -9.39 6.77 -7.41
CA VAL A 118 -8.76 6.14 -8.58
C VAL A 118 -8.83 4.62 -8.42
N ASN A 119 -9.56 3.96 -9.34
CA ASN A 119 -9.54 2.50 -9.43
C ASN A 119 -8.21 2.05 -10.04
N THR A 120 -7.48 1.15 -9.38
CA THR A 120 -6.24 0.59 -9.93
C THR A 120 -6.44 -0.25 -11.20
N ASP A 121 -7.64 -0.81 -11.45
CA ASP A 121 -7.95 -1.44 -12.76
C ASP A 121 -7.84 -0.43 -13.94
N ASP A 122 -7.92 0.88 -13.69
CA ASP A 122 -7.80 1.93 -14.72
C ASP A 122 -6.33 2.28 -15.05
N ILE A 123 -5.36 1.88 -14.21
CA ILE A 123 -3.91 2.03 -14.49
C ILE A 123 -3.24 0.71 -14.89
N GLU A 124 -3.87 -0.44 -14.65
CA GLU A 124 -3.33 -1.77 -14.95
C GLU A 124 -4.13 -2.53 -16.03
N GLU A 125 -3.45 -3.34 -16.84
CA GLU A 125 -4.09 -4.15 -17.88
C GLU A 125 -4.42 -5.58 -17.41
N GLU A 126 -5.55 -6.12 -17.89
CA GLU A 126 -6.18 -7.34 -17.32
C GLU A 126 -5.38 -8.65 -17.47
N LYS A 127 -4.39 -8.71 -18.38
CA LYS A 127 -3.73 -9.98 -18.74
C LYS A 127 -2.58 -10.32 -17.79
N THR A 128 -1.79 -9.32 -17.41
CA THR A 128 -0.57 -9.45 -16.60
C THR A 128 -0.50 -8.43 -15.45
N TRP A 129 -1.50 -7.55 -15.30
CA TRP A 129 -1.51 -6.45 -14.33
C TRP A 129 -0.34 -5.46 -14.49
N ASN A 130 0.24 -5.43 -15.68
CA ASN A 130 1.22 -4.43 -16.08
C ASN A 130 0.57 -3.04 -16.21
N PHE A 131 1.37 -1.97 -16.23
CA PHE A 131 0.88 -0.64 -16.60
C PHE A 131 0.14 -0.68 -17.95
N ARG A 132 -1.01 0.01 -18.03
CA ARG A 132 -1.73 0.22 -19.30
C ARG A 132 -0.89 0.98 -20.32
N SER A 133 -1.34 0.95 -21.57
CA SER A 133 -0.63 1.64 -22.65
C SER A 133 -0.50 3.15 -22.39
N PRO A 134 0.55 3.81 -22.91
CA PRO A 134 0.73 5.25 -22.79
C PRO A 134 -0.51 6.07 -23.17
N GLU A 135 -1.24 5.64 -24.20
CA GLU A 135 -2.45 6.27 -24.69
C GLU A 135 -3.66 6.09 -23.75
N GLU A 136 -3.75 4.95 -23.04
CA GLU A 136 -4.75 4.74 -21.99
C GLU A 136 -4.45 5.58 -20.75
N ILE A 137 -3.18 5.64 -20.33
CA ILE A 137 -2.74 6.45 -19.19
C ILE A 137 -2.91 7.95 -19.50
N GLU A 138 -2.55 8.45 -20.69
CA GLU A 138 -2.78 9.86 -21.06
C GLU A 138 -4.27 10.21 -20.96
N LYS A 139 -5.13 9.33 -21.49
CA LYS A 139 -6.59 9.50 -21.42
C LYS A 139 -7.09 9.50 -19.98
N LEU A 140 -6.56 8.63 -19.12
CA LEU A 140 -6.90 8.59 -17.70
C LEU A 140 -6.52 9.91 -17.02
N LEU A 141 -5.25 10.30 -17.08
CA LEU A 141 -4.74 11.51 -16.44
C LEU A 141 -5.52 12.76 -16.89
N LYS A 142 -5.84 12.86 -18.19
CA LYS A 142 -6.68 13.94 -18.71
C LYS A 142 -8.11 13.93 -18.18
N ASN A 143 -8.71 12.76 -17.91
CA ASN A 143 -10.02 12.69 -17.24
C ASN A 143 -9.95 13.21 -15.79
N TYR A 144 -8.83 13.02 -15.09
CA TYR A 144 -8.58 13.57 -13.75
C TYR A 144 -8.12 15.05 -13.76
N GLY A 145 -7.99 15.66 -14.94
CA GLY A 145 -7.53 17.04 -15.07
C GLY A 145 -6.03 17.20 -14.80
N ILE A 146 -5.24 16.14 -15.02
CA ILE A 146 -3.80 16.07 -14.75
C ILE A 146 -3.00 16.29 -16.04
N THR A 147 -2.02 17.18 -15.97
CA THR A 147 -0.94 17.41 -16.95
C THR A 147 0.41 17.20 -16.26
N LYS A 148 1.53 17.28 -16.99
CA LYS A 148 2.88 17.16 -16.40
C LYS A 148 3.14 18.15 -15.25
N ASP A 149 2.58 19.35 -15.36
CA ASP A 149 2.81 20.48 -14.45
C ASP A 149 1.86 20.47 -13.24
N THR A 150 1.01 19.43 -13.13
CA THR A 150 0.01 19.31 -12.06
C THR A 150 0.65 18.74 -10.80
N VAL A 151 0.46 19.41 -9.65
CA VAL A 151 0.83 18.85 -8.35
C VAL A 151 -0.17 17.77 -7.97
N VAL A 152 0.30 16.53 -7.77
CA VAL A 152 -0.55 15.38 -7.45
C VAL A 152 -0.14 14.82 -6.09
N VAL A 153 -1.13 14.49 -5.24
CA VAL A 153 -0.94 13.79 -3.97
C VAL A 153 -1.71 12.48 -4.02
N THR A 154 -1.01 11.34 -3.99
CA THR A 154 -1.64 10.02 -3.84
C THR A 154 -1.73 9.62 -2.37
N TYR A 155 -2.72 8.80 -1.99
CA TYR A 155 -2.76 8.14 -0.68
C TYR A 155 -3.60 6.85 -0.69
N GLY A 156 -3.22 5.89 0.16
CA GLY A 156 -3.91 4.62 0.35
C GLY A 156 -4.84 4.58 1.56
N ASN A 157 -5.72 3.57 1.60
CA ASN A 157 -6.69 3.36 2.68
C ASN A 157 -6.08 2.78 3.98
N THR A 158 -4.93 2.11 3.89
CA THR A 158 -4.19 1.54 5.04
C THR A 158 -2.67 1.60 4.79
N PRO A 159 -1.83 1.77 5.82
CA PRO A 159 -0.37 1.85 5.70
C PRO A 159 0.31 0.77 4.85
N GLU A 160 -0.18 -0.47 4.89
CA GLU A 160 0.42 -1.63 4.24
C GLU A 160 -0.10 -1.86 2.81
N ASN A 161 -1.14 -1.13 2.37
CA ASN A 161 -1.73 -1.30 1.04
C ASN A 161 -1.09 -0.32 0.05
N THR A 162 -0.34 -0.86 -0.91
CA THR A 162 0.58 -0.12 -1.80
C THR A 162 -0.07 0.33 -3.12
N ALA A 163 -1.39 0.54 -3.13
CA ALA A 163 -2.16 0.98 -4.30
C ALA A 163 -1.77 2.39 -4.78
N ASP A 164 -1.44 3.26 -3.83
CA ASP A 164 -1.05 4.66 -4.02
C ASP A 164 0.43 4.84 -4.32
N ASP A 165 1.29 3.95 -3.84
CA ASP A 165 2.67 3.80 -4.34
C ASP A 165 2.65 3.38 -5.81
N ARG A 166 1.79 2.42 -6.16
CA ARG A 166 1.61 1.94 -7.53
C ARG A 166 1.14 3.07 -8.46
N LEU A 167 0.16 3.86 -8.02
CA LEU A 167 -0.31 5.05 -8.75
C LEU A 167 0.78 6.13 -8.86
N ALA A 168 1.53 6.40 -7.79
CA ALA A 168 2.65 7.36 -7.82
C ALA A 168 3.74 6.93 -8.83
N ALA A 169 4.07 5.64 -8.90
CA ALA A 169 5.00 5.11 -9.88
C ALA A 169 4.49 5.28 -11.33
N VAL A 170 3.18 5.09 -11.59
CA VAL A 170 2.57 5.38 -12.91
C VAL A 170 2.65 6.86 -13.27
N LEU A 171 2.37 7.77 -12.32
CA LEU A 171 2.42 9.21 -12.53
C LEU A 171 3.83 9.69 -12.88
N LEU A 172 4.84 9.20 -12.15
CA LEU A 172 6.26 9.49 -12.43
C LEU A 172 6.72 8.89 -13.77
N TRP A 173 6.34 7.65 -14.08
CA TRP A 173 6.63 7.01 -15.38
C TRP A 173 6.01 7.79 -16.55
N ALA A 174 4.78 8.28 -16.37
CA ALA A 174 4.08 9.11 -17.34
C ALA A 174 4.78 10.46 -17.56
N GLY A 175 5.31 11.06 -16.51
CA GLY A 175 6.02 12.34 -16.54
C GLY A 175 5.29 13.48 -15.83
N VAL A 176 4.51 13.19 -14.78
CA VAL A 176 4.06 14.22 -13.83
C VAL A 176 5.27 14.63 -12.98
N GLU A 177 5.56 15.93 -12.91
CA GLU A 177 6.80 16.45 -12.34
C GLU A 177 6.75 16.54 -10.80
N ASP A 178 5.62 16.94 -10.20
CA ASP A 178 5.45 17.06 -8.74
C ASP A 178 4.43 16.02 -8.20
N VAL A 179 4.91 14.79 -8.00
CA VAL A 179 4.13 13.66 -7.44
C VAL A 179 4.51 13.44 -5.98
N LYS A 180 3.53 13.57 -5.09
CA LYS A 180 3.65 13.27 -3.66
C LYS A 180 2.81 12.05 -3.29
N ASN A 181 3.25 11.30 -2.29
CA ASN A 181 2.50 10.23 -1.64
C ASN A 181 2.36 10.54 -0.14
N LEU A 182 1.14 10.49 0.40
CA LEU A 182 0.90 10.65 1.83
C LEU A 182 1.34 9.41 2.61
N SER A 183 2.51 9.50 3.21
CA SER A 183 3.10 8.43 4.01
C SER A 183 2.20 8.07 5.22
N GLY A 184 1.74 6.82 5.26
CA GLY A 184 0.77 6.32 6.25
C GLY A 184 -0.72 6.58 5.91
N GLY A 185 -1.01 7.07 4.70
CA GLY A 185 -2.36 7.10 4.12
C GLY A 185 -3.40 7.91 4.90
N ILE A 186 -4.67 7.52 4.74
CA ILE A 186 -5.80 8.15 5.44
C ILE A 186 -5.70 8.05 6.98
N ASP A 187 -5.06 6.99 7.50
CA ASP A 187 -4.84 6.83 8.94
C ASP A 187 -3.91 7.90 9.50
N ALA A 188 -2.84 8.27 8.78
CA ALA A 188 -1.98 9.38 9.15
C ALA A 188 -2.73 10.73 9.14
N TRP A 189 -3.60 10.96 8.16
CA TRP A 189 -4.45 12.15 8.06
C TRP A 189 -5.42 12.28 9.25
N VAL A 190 -6.16 11.22 9.56
CA VAL A 190 -7.12 11.18 10.68
C VAL A 190 -6.41 11.29 12.03
N LYS A 191 -5.25 10.64 12.19
CA LYS A 191 -4.41 10.71 13.39
C LYS A 191 -3.82 12.11 13.62
N ALA A 192 -3.55 12.87 12.56
CA ALA A 192 -3.16 14.28 12.65
C ALA A 192 -4.32 15.21 13.07
N GLY A 193 -5.55 14.72 13.10
CA GLY A 193 -6.74 15.45 13.53
C GLY A 193 -7.40 16.30 12.45
N PHE A 194 -7.11 16.02 11.17
CA PHE A 194 -7.68 16.76 10.05
C PHE A 194 -9.08 16.29 9.67
N GLU A 195 -9.86 17.19 9.09
CA GLU A 195 -11.22 16.90 8.65
C GLU A 195 -11.23 15.93 7.46
N THR A 196 -12.27 15.11 7.38
CA THR A 196 -12.54 14.19 6.27
C THR A 196 -13.93 14.44 5.73
N GLU A 197 -14.14 14.15 4.45
CA GLU A 197 -15.45 14.23 3.82
C GLU A 197 -15.95 12.84 3.40
N LYS A 198 -17.17 12.80 2.83
CA LYS A 198 -17.85 11.55 2.44
C LYS A 198 -18.63 11.66 1.14
N GLN A 199 -18.65 12.85 0.53
CA GLN A 199 -19.36 13.04 -0.72
C GLN A 199 -18.38 12.69 -1.84
N VAL A 200 -18.71 11.67 -2.64
CA VAL A 200 -17.92 11.29 -3.81
C VAL A 200 -17.67 12.52 -4.69
N ASN A 201 -16.39 12.78 -4.96
CA ASN A 201 -15.96 13.81 -5.89
C ASN A 201 -15.80 13.22 -7.29
N GLU A 202 -16.33 13.93 -8.27
CA GLU A 202 -16.17 13.60 -9.69
C GLU A 202 -15.07 14.48 -10.29
N PRO A 203 -14.04 13.92 -10.95
CA PRO A 203 -12.97 14.70 -11.54
C PRO A 203 -13.45 15.56 -12.73
N VAL A 204 -12.77 16.68 -12.95
CA VAL A 204 -13.03 17.58 -14.08
C VAL A 204 -11.95 17.37 -15.14
N ALA A 205 -12.34 16.77 -16.27
CA ALA A 205 -11.43 16.49 -17.37
C ALA A 205 -10.83 17.76 -18.00
N THR A 206 -9.52 17.72 -18.29
CA THR A 206 -8.83 18.77 -19.05
C THR A 206 -8.78 18.45 -20.55
N ASN A 207 -8.88 19.50 -21.38
CA ASN A 207 -8.66 19.42 -22.82
C ASN A 207 -7.22 19.81 -23.21
N GLU A 208 -6.39 20.18 -22.24
CA GLU A 208 -5.00 20.57 -22.46
C GLU A 208 -4.15 19.40 -22.95
N ASP A 209 -3.01 19.70 -23.57
CA ASP A 209 -1.99 18.71 -23.86
C ASP A 209 -1.35 18.24 -22.54
N PHE A 210 -0.89 16.99 -22.45
CA PHE A 210 -0.21 16.52 -21.23
C PHE A 210 1.11 17.28 -21.00
N GLY A 211 1.73 17.82 -22.05
CA GLY A 211 2.93 18.66 -22.01
C GLY A 211 4.22 17.92 -22.34
N VAL A 212 4.23 16.59 -22.20
CA VAL A 212 5.29 15.67 -22.63
C VAL A 212 4.68 14.43 -23.28
N LYS A 213 5.48 13.68 -24.05
CA LYS A 213 5.06 12.38 -24.57
C LYS A 213 5.11 11.35 -23.45
N ILE A 214 4.01 10.63 -23.22
CA ILE A 214 3.98 9.47 -22.32
C ILE A 214 4.61 8.23 -23.01
N PRO A 215 5.40 7.41 -22.29
CA PRO A 215 5.99 7.73 -21.00
C PRO A 215 7.15 8.71 -21.17
N ALA A 216 7.27 9.67 -20.25
CA ALA A 216 8.45 10.52 -20.18
C ALA A 216 9.66 9.75 -19.64
N HIS A 217 9.42 8.77 -18.76
CA HIS A 217 10.44 7.95 -18.10
C HIS A 217 10.26 6.45 -18.36
N PRO A 218 10.38 5.98 -19.63
CA PRO A 218 10.35 4.55 -19.95
C PRO A 218 11.42 3.77 -19.19
N GLU A 219 12.55 4.38 -18.85
CA GLU A 219 13.66 3.75 -18.13
C GLU A 219 13.30 3.29 -16.72
N TYR A 220 12.21 3.76 -16.12
CA TYR A 220 11.75 3.31 -14.80
C TYR A 220 11.17 1.89 -14.81
N VAL A 221 10.75 1.38 -15.97
CA VAL A 221 10.11 0.07 -16.12
C VAL A 221 10.88 -0.80 -17.10
N LEU A 222 11.41 -1.92 -16.62
CA LEU A 222 12.07 -2.92 -17.45
C LEU A 222 11.09 -4.00 -17.91
N SER A 223 11.15 -4.34 -19.20
CA SER A 223 10.50 -5.53 -19.73
C SER A 223 11.16 -6.82 -19.21
N ILE A 224 10.43 -7.94 -19.25
CA ILE A 224 10.98 -9.26 -18.86
C ILE A 224 12.23 -9.63 -19.67
N ASP A 225 12.32 -9.22 -20.95
CA ASP A 225 13.48 -9.51 -21.79
C ASP A 225 14.71 -8.68 -21.41
N GLU A 226 14.53 -7.39 -21.06
CA GLU A 226 15.61 -6.56 -20.53
C GLU A 226 16.10 -7.05 -19.15
N VAL A 227 15.18 -7.52 -18.29
CA VAL A 227 15.54 -8.17 -17.03
C VAL A 227 16.35 -9.45 -17.28
N LYS A 228 15.88 -10.33 -18.17
CA LYS A 228 16.60 -11.57 -18.56
C LYS A 228 17.99 -11.27 -19.13
N GLU A 229 18.12 -10.25 -19.98
CA GLU A 229 19.39 -9.81 -20.55
C GLU A 229 20.33 -9.29 -19.45
N LYS A 230 19.88 -8.33 -18.63
CA LYS A 230 20.67 -7.77 -17.54
C LYS A 230 21.09 -8.82 -16.51
N MET A 231 20.21 -9.73 -16.11
CA MET A 231 20.55 -10.85 -15.20
C MET A 231 21.63 -11.79 -15.76
N LYS A 232 21.74 -11.89 -17.09
CA LYS A 232 22.68 -12.78 -17.78
C LYS A 232 24.02 -12.09 -18.05
N ASP A 233 23.99 -10.83 -18.46
CA ASP A 233 25.13 -10.13 -19.06
C ASP A 233 25.71 -9.00 -18.18
N ASP A 234 25.02 -8.58 -17.11
CA ASP A 234 25.52 -7.60 -16.14
C ASP A 234 25.63 -8.17 -14.71
N ALA A 235 26.87 -8.33 -14.23
CA ALA A 235 27.16 -8.80 -12.88
C ALA A 235 26.73 -7.83 -11.77
N LYS A 236 26.58 -6.52 -12.06
CA LYS A 236 26.08 -5.52 -11.10
C LYS A 236 24.58 -5.61 -10.94
N PHE A 237 23.85 -5.89 -12.02
CA PHE A 237 22.39 -5.95 -12.00
C PHE A 237 21.87 -7.00 -11.03
N LYS A 238 20.83 -6.67 -10.27
CA LYS A 238 20.16 -7.56 -9.33
C LYS A 238 18.65 -7.39 -9.43
N LEU A 239 17.95 -8.52 -9.45
CA LEU A 239 16.50 -8.59 -9.40
C LEU A 239 16.10 -8.87 -7.94
N VAL A 240 15.35 -7.95 -7.32
CA VAL A 240 15.03 -7.96 -5.88
C VAL A 240 13.54 -8.21 -5.68
N SER A 241 13.23 -9.29 -4.97
CA SER A 241 11.87 -9.76 -4.71
C SER A 241 11.29 -9.11 -3.47
N ILE A 242 10.23 -8.32 -3.68
CA ILE A 242 9.42 -7.67 -2.65
C ILE A 242 8.16 -8.52 -2.44
N ARG A 243 8.37 -9.73 -1.92
CA ARG A 243 7.36 -10.78 -1.72
C ARG A 243 7.55 -11.39 -0.34
N SER A 244 6.51 -12.04 0.20
CA SER A 244 6.62 -12.75 1.47
C SER A 244 7.73 -13.83 1.42
N LYS A 245 8.32 -14.16 2.58
CA LYS A 245 9.38 -15.19 2.60
C LYS A 245 8.87 -16.55 2.10
N ASP A 246 7.59 -16.86 2.31
CA ASP A 246 6.97 -18.12 1.85
C ASP A 246 6.69 -18.12 0.34
N GLU A 247 6.49 -16.96 -0.28
CA GLU A 247 6.49 -16.78 -1.73
C GLU A 247 7.88 -16.97 -2.33
N PHE A 248 8.89 -16.26 -1.80
CA PHE A 248 10.29 -16.32 -2.25
C PHE A 248 10.85 -17.75 -2.21
N LEU A 249 10.52 -18.50 -1.15
CA LEU A 249 10.92 -19.91 -1.00
C LEU A 249 10.10 -20.89 -1.86
N GLY A 250 9.07 -20.42 -2.58
CA GLY A 250 8.21 -21.22 -3.45
C GLY A 250 7.20 -22.12 -2.72
N LYS A 251 6.81 -21.78 -1.49
CA LYS A 251 5.82 -22.56 -0.72
C LYS A 251 4.40 -22.28 -1.17
N THR A 252 4.10 -21.01 -1.46
CA THR A 252 2.83 -20.43 -1.96
C THR A 252 3.12 -19.48 -3.12
N SER A 253 2.17 -19.24 -4.02
CA SER A 253 2.33 -18.20 -5.04
C SER A 253 2.10 -16.79 -4.48
N GLY A 254 1.36 -16.68 -3.37
CA GLY A 254 0.84 -15.43 -2.80
C GLY A 254 -0.56 -15.06 -3.29
N TYR A 255 -0.98 -15.58 -4.45
CA TYR A 255 -2.14 -15.05 -5.19
C TYR A 255 -3.13 -16.15 -5.57
N SER A 256 -4.43 -15.88 -5.47
CA SER A 256 -5.48 -16.87 -5.80
C SER A 256 -5.64 -17.14 -7.31
N TYR A 257 -4.96 -16.38 -8.16
CA TYR A 257 -4.99 -16.46 -9.62
C TYR A 257 -3.62 -16.84 -10.23
N ILE A 258 -2.61 -17.13 -9.41
CA ILE A 258 -1.28 -17.58 -9.86
C ILE A 258 -1.07 -19.01 -9.35
N ASP A 259 -1.11 -19.98 -10.25
CA ASP A 259 -1.12 -21.41 -9.88
C ASP A 259 0.24 -21.95 -9.41
N ARG A 260 1.34 -21.30 -9.81
CA ARG A 260 2.72 -21.74 -9.56
C ARG A 260 3.40 -20.89 -8.50
N ALA A 261 4.25 -21.55 -7.70
CA ALA A 261 5.11 -20.91 -6.72
C ALA A 261 6.59 -21.19 -7.00
N GLY A 262 7.41 -20.22 -6.65
CA GLY A 262 8.85 -20.17 -6.91
C GLY A 262 9.28 -18.74 -7.13
N GLU A 263 10.54 -18.56 -7.51
CA GLU A 263 11.13 -17.26 -7.73
C GLU A 263 12.07 -17.28 -8.96
N PRO A 264 12.20 -16.21 -9.77
CA PRO A 264 13.21 -16.09 -10.82
C PRO A 264 14.60 -16.50 -10.32
N LEU A 265 15.28 -17.38 -11.07
CA LEU A 265 16.59 -17.89 -10.67
C LEU A 265 17.63 -16.76 -10.57
N GLY A 266 18.23 -16.60 -9.39
CA GLY A 266 19.21 -15.55 -9.10
C GLY A 266 18.61 -14.25 -8.56
N ALA A 267 17.29 -14.18 -8.38
CA ALA A 267 16.70 -13.10 -7.60
C ALA A 267 17.02 -13.24 -6.11
N VAL A 268 17.13 -12.11 -5.43
CA VAL A 268 17.37 -12.02 -3.98
C VAL A 268 16.10 -11.53 -3.27
N TRP A 269 15.98 -11.82 -1.98
CA TRP A 269 14.84 -11.37 -1.18
C TRP A 269 15.10 -9.95 -0.63
N GLY A 270 14.09 -9.08 -0.73
CA GLY A 270 14.14 -7.69 -0.28
C GLY A 270 13.08 -7.33 0.76
N HIS A 271 12.64 -8.31 1.56
CA HIS A 271 11.53 -8.24 2.52
C HIS A 271 10.16 -8.01 1.85
N ASP A 272 9.08 -8.02 2.63
CA ASP A 272 7.70 -7.88 2.15
C ASP A 272 7.10 -6.54 2.60
N THR A 273 6.21 -5.94 1.82
CA THR A 273 5.46 -4.76 2.29
C THR A 273 4.26 -5.19 3.14
N ASP A 274 3.65 -6.34 2.82
CA ASP A 274 2.39 -6.78 3.40
C ASP A 274 2.53 -7.27 4.86
N ASP A 275 3.76 -7.50 5.34
CA ASP A 275 4.06 -7.82 6.75
C ASP A 275 4.43 -6.59 7.60
N GLY A 276 4.43 -5.40 6.99
CA GLY A 276 4.76 -4.13 7.63
C GLY A 276 6.26 -3.84 7.72
N SER A 277 7.15 -4.64 7.13
CA SER A 277 8.60 -4.36 7.13
C SER A 277 8.94 -2.99 6.51
N TYR A 278 8.20 -2.56 5.50
CA TYR A 278 8.35 -1.25 4.88
C TYR A 278 7.62 -0.10 5.58
N ASN A 279 7.03 -0.34 6.77
CA ASN A 279 6.33 0.66 7.56
C ASN A 279 6.99 0.86 8.94
N ASN A 280 7.13 2.12 9.34
CA ASN A 280 7.42 2.51 10.71
C ASN A 280 6.24 2.16 11.63
N ALA A 281 6.51 2.09 12.94
CA ALA A 281 5.50 1.77 13.96
C ALA A 281 4.32 2.77 14.06
N ASP A 282 4.35 3.86 13.30
CA ASP A 282 3.30 4.88 13.24
C ASP A 282 2.49 4.85 11.94
N GLY A 283 2.82 3.95 11.01
CA GLY A 283 2.22 3.74 9.68
C GLY A 283 3.03 4.34 8.52
N THR A 284 3.93 5.28 8.77
CA THR A 284 4.70 5.94 7.69
C THR A 284 5.65 4.97 7.01
N VAL A 285 5.89 5.14 5.70
CA VAL A 285 6.87 4.36 4.93
C VAL A 285 8.29 4.60 5.49
N VAL A 286 9.11 3.55 5.49
CA VAL A 286 10.51 3.59 5.94
C VAL A 286 11.43 4.36 5.00
N ASP A 287 12.58 4.82 5.49
CA ASP A 287 13.53 5.61 4.72
C ASP A 287 14.55 4.79 3.91
N LEU A 288 15.41 5.48 3.17
CA LEU A 288 16.53 4.91 2.43
C LEU A 288 17.46 4.06 3.31
N ALA A 289 17.68 4.44 4.57
CA ALA A 289 18.58 3.71 5.45
C ALA A 289 18.03 2.31 5.78
N LYS A 290 16.71 2.18 5.89
CA LYS A 290 16.05 0.87 6.01
C LYS A 290 16.11 0.05 4.72
N LEU A 291 15.92 0.66 3.55
CA LEU A 291 16.07 -0.03 2.26
C LEU A 291 17.51 -0.54 2.05
N GLU A 292 18.52 0.27 2.36
CA GLU A 292 19.93 -0.13 2.32
C GLU A 292 20.28 -1.22 3.36
N GLU A 293 19.62 -1.23 4.52
CA GLU A 293 19.74 -2.33 5.51
C GLU A 293 19.26 -3.66 4.89
N TYR A 294 18.07 -3.69 4.29
CA TYR A 294 17.50 -4.87 3.65
C TYR A 294 18.32 -5.36 2.44
N LEU A 295 18.78 -4.45 1.59
CA LEU A 295 19.69 -4.78 0.50
C LEU A 295 21.04 -5.32 1.02
N GLY A 296 21.53 -4.74 2.11
CA GLY A 296 22.78 -5.10 2.78
C GLY A 296 22.81 -6.53 3.33
N GLU A 297 21.66 -7.10 3.73
CA GLU A 297 21.55 -8.51 4.15
C GLU A 297 21.99 -9.50 3.04
N SER A 298 21.71 -9.14 1.78
CA SER A 298 22.15 -9.88 0.58
C SER A 298 23.48 -9.35 0.00
N GLY A 299 24.16 -8.45 0.71
CA GLY A 299 25.42 -7.82 0.28
C GLY A 299 25.27 -6.80 -0.85
N LEU A 300 24.06 -6.29 -1.09
CA LEU A 300 23.74 -5.30 -2.10
C LEU A 300 23.69 -3.88 -1.53
N SER A 301 23.66 -2.89 -2.42
CA SER A 301 23.40 -1.47 -2.12
C SER A 301 23.14 -0.72 -3.43
N LEU A 302 22.26 0.27 -3.45
CA LEU A 302 21.94 1.09 -4.63
C LEU A 302 23.19 1.81 -5.16
N GLU A 303 24.15 2.17 -4.30
CA GLU A 303 25.46 2.73 -4.69
C GLU A 303 26.37 1.78 -5.51
N LYS A 304 26.12 0.47 -5.49
CA LYS A 304 27.00 -0.54 -6.12
C LYS A 304 26.31 -1.38 -7.19
N ASN A 305 24.98 -1.44 -7.16
CA ASN A 305 24.18 -2.37 -7.93
C ASN A 305 23.08 -1.65 -8.70
N ASP A 306 22.87 -2.05 -9.94
CA ASP A 306 21.65 -1.72 -10.68
C ASP A 306 20.55 -2.67 -10.17
N ILE A 307 19.42 -2.14 -9.70
CA ILE A 307 18.40 -2.93 -8.98
C ILE A 307 17.05 -2.79 -9.66
N ALA A 308 16.44 -3.91 -10.03
CA ALA A 308 15.03 -3.97 -10.38
C ALA A 308 14.23 -4.60 -9.24
N PHE A 309 13.23 -3.88 -8.72
CA PHE A 309 12.28 -4.39 -7.76
C PHE A 309 11.08 -5.02 -8.48
N TYR A 310 10.55 -6.12 -7.92
CA TYR A 310 9.32 -6.75 -8.41
C TYR A 310 8.62 -7.52 -7.28
N CYS A 311 7.35 -7.83 -7.50
CA CYS A 311 6.59 -8.72 -6.63
C CYS A 311 5.75 -9.70 -7.47
N GLY A 312 4.50 -9.99 -7.11
CA GLY A 312 3.58 -10.69 -8.01
C GLY A 312 3.26 -9.89 -9.27
N THR A 313 2.83 -8.63 -9.07
CA THR A 313 2.18 -7.75 -10.07
C THR A 313 2.54 -6.26 -9.90
N GLY A 314 3.72 -5.95 -9.34
CA GLY A 314 4.27 -4.59 -9.32
C GLY A 314 3.89 -3.66 -8.16
N TRP A 315 2.77 -3.87 -7.44
CA TRP A 315 2.32 -2.98 -6.34
C TRP A 315 3.37 -2.82 -5.23
N ARG A 316 3.63 -3.89 -4.48
CA ARG A 316 4.63 -3.95 -3.40
C ARG A 316 6.03 -3.46 -3.82
N ALA A 317 6.40 -3.70 -5.07
CA ALA A 317 7.68 -3.26 -5.63
C ALA A 317 7.79 -1.74 -5.84
N SER A 318 6.65 -1.04 -5.90
CA SER A 318 6.60 0.42 -6.06
C SER A 318 7.18 1.14 -4.84
N VAL A 319 7.00 0.62 -3.62
CA VAL A 319 7.54 1.22 -2.39
C VAL A 319 9.07 1.42 -2.43
N PRO A 320 9.92 0.36 -2.54
CA PRO A 320 11.36 0.54 -2.60
C PRO A 320 11.85 1.25 -3.87
N PHE A 321 11.08 1.19 -4.97
CA PHE A 321 11.34 2.02 -6.15
C PHE A 321 11.18 3.52 -5.83
N LEU A 322 10.09 3.93 -5.17
CA LEU A 322 9.85 5.33 -4.79
C LEU A 322 10.85 5.82 -3.74
N ILE A 323 11.19 5.01 -2.73
CA ILE A 323 12.27 5.31 -1.76
C ILE A 323 13.59 5.58 -2.49
N ALA A 324 13.94 4.76 -3.48
CA ALA A 324 15.16 4.96 -4.27
C ALA A 324 15.06 6.19 -5.19
N HIS A 325 13.90 6.43 -5.81
CA HIS A 325 13.64 7.57 -6.69
C HIS A 325 13.81 8.91 -5.96
N GLU A 326 13.15 9.10 -4.81
CA GLU A 326 13.19 10.37 -4.08
C GLU A 326 14.57 10.70 -3.49
N ASN A 327 15.39 9.66 -3.30
CA ASN A 327 16.79 9.79 -2.89
C ASN A 327 17.76 9.93 -4.09
N GLY A 328 17.24 10.01 -5.32
CA GLY A 328 17.98 10.36 -6.54
C GLY A 328 18.67 9.19 -7.25
N PHE A 329 18.38 7.94 -6.90
CA PHE A 329 18.97 6.77 -7.54
C PHE A 329 18.36 6.52 -8.93
N LYS A 330 19.20 6.60 -9.97
CA LYS A 330 18.80 6.41 -11.39
C LYS A 330 19.01 4.99 -11.90
N ASN A 331 19.40 4.10 -11.00
CA ASN A 331 19.69 2.69 -11.21
C ASN A 331 18.76 1.78 -10.40
N ALA A 332 17.64 2.33 -9.93
CA ALA A 332 16.50 1.62 -9.40
C ALA A 332 15.39 1.56 -10.46
N TYR A 333 14.78 0.39 -10.62
CA TYR A 333 13.79 0.10 -11.66
C TYR A 333 12.64 -0.74 -11.10
N LEU A 334 11.51 -0.74 -11.81
CA LEU A 334 10.44 -1.74 -11.65
C LEU A 334 10.57 -2.80 -12.73
N TYR A 335 10.50 -4.08 -12.34
CA TYR A 335 10.10 -5.15 -13.24
C TYR A 335 8.61 -5.43 -13.04
N ASP A 336 7.83 -4.70 -13.83
CA ASP A 336 6.38 -4.54 -13.69
C ASP A 336 5.60 -5.87 -13.73
N GLY A 337 5.90 -6.75 -14.69
CA GLY A 337 5.19 -8.03 -14.85
C GLY A 337 5.46 -9.07 -13.76
N GLY A 338 6.49 -8.85 -12.92
CA GLY A 338 6.78 -9.63 -11.73
C GLY A 338 6.80 -11.16 -11.89
N TRP A 339 6.43 -11.85 -10.81
CA TRP A 339 6.27 -13.31 -10.83
C TRP A 339 5.14 -13.75 -11.75
N PHE A 340 4.07 -12.97 -11.88
CA PHE A 340 2.90 -13.38 -12.67
C PHE A 340 3.23 -13.57 -14.15
N GLN A 341 3.92 -12.60 -14.76
CA GLN A 341 4.43 -12.68 -16.12
C GLN A 341 5.58 -13.69 -16.23
N TRP A 342 6.47 -13.78 -15.23
CA TRP A 342 7.59 -14.72 -15.25
C TRP A 342 7.12 -16.19 -15.32
N GLN A 343 6.08 -16.56 -14.58
CA GLN A 343 5.57 -17.94 -14.60
C GLN A 343 4.68 -18.28 -15.82
N MET A 344 4.44 -17.34 -16.74
CA MET A 344 3.74 -17.64 -18.00
C MET A 344 4.62 -18.33 -19.04
N ASP A 345 5.93 -18.10 -19.01
CA ASP A 345 6.90 -18.73 -19.92
C ASP A 345 7.39 -20.06 -19.33
N PRO A 346 7.05 -21.23 -19.91
CA PRO A 346 7.42 -22.54 -19.37
C PRO A 346 8.93 -22.80 -19.31
N GLU A 347 9.73 -22.08 -20.10
CA GLU A 347 11.18 -22.26 -20.17
C GLU A 347 11.95 -21.36 -19.20
N ASN A 348 11.29 -20.39 -18.56
CA ASN A 348 11.91 -19.52 -17.57
C ASN A 348 12.52 -20.31 -16.41
N LYS A 349 13.71 -19.90 -15.97
CA LYS A 349 14.43 -20.51 -14.86
C LYS A 349 13.91 -20.02 -13.52
N VAL A 350 13.79 -20.93 -12.58
CA VAL A 350 13.19 -20.70 -11.26
C VAL A 350 14.05 -21.34 -10.19
N GLN A 351 14.15 -20.68 -9.03
CA GLN A 351 14.66 -21.25 -7.81
C GLN A 351 13.53 -21.59 -6.83
N LEU A 352 13.76 -22.63 -6.02
CA LEU A 352 12.92 -23.06 -4.90
C LEU A 352 13.84 -23.26 -3.68
N GLY A 353 13.35 -22.91 -2.48
CA GLY A 353 14.17 -22.94 -1.26
C GLY A 353 15.19 -21.80 -1.19
N GLU A 354 15.95 -21.75 -0.09
CA GLU A 354 16.94 -20.69 0.17
C GLU A 354 18.25 -21.00 -0.55
N PRO A 355 18.87 -20.06 -1.29
CA PRO A 355 20.18 -20.28 -1.92
C PRO A 355 21.23 -20.84 -0.94
N GLY A 356 21.73 -22.04 -1.23
CA GLY A 356 22.71 -22.75 -0.40
C GLY A 356 22.13 -23.66 0.71
N SER A 357 20.81 -23.75 0.86
CA SER A 357 20.17 -24.74 1.75
C SER A 357 20.17 -26.15 1.15
N SER A 358 19.82 -27.15 1.97
CA SER A 358 19.70 -28.54 1.52
C SER A 358 18.45 -28.83 0.69
N ASP A 359 17.46 -27.94 0.71
CA ASP A 359 16.22 -28.00 -0.07
C ASP A 359 16.24 -27.10 -1.32
N TYR A 360 17.31 -26.33 -1.54
CA TYR A 360 17.51 -25.49 -2.73
C TYR A 360 17.45 -26.29 -4.03
N LYS A 361 16.71 -25.78 -5.02
CA LYS A 361 16.61 -26.37 -6.37
C LYS A 361 16.51 -25.30 -7.44
N GLU A 362 17.24 -25.51 -8.53
CA GLU A 362 17.01 -24.83 -9.81
C GLU A 362 16.11 -25.71 -10.69
N VAL A 363 15.05 -25.12 -11.25
CA VAL A 363 14.06 -25.79 -12.10
C VAL A 363 13.60 -24.86 -13.23
N GLN A 364 12.79 -25.33 -14.17
CA GLN A 364 12.05 -24.46 -15.08
C GLN A 364 10.58 -24.33 -14.65
N VAL A 365 9.90 -23.27 -15.10
CA VAL A 365 8.46 -23.02 -14.80
C VAL A 365 7.57 -24.22 -15.14
N LYS A 366 7.86 -24.95 -16.22
CA LYS A 366 7.12 -26.18 -16.62
C LYS A 366 7.23 -27.34 -15.63
N ASP A 367 8.25 -27.35 -14.77
CA ASP A 367 8.47 -28.39 -13.76
C ASP A 367 7.75 -28.06 -12.43
N LEU A 368 7.19 -26.84 -12.30
CA LEU A 368 6.48 -26.40 -11.10
C LEU A 368 5.07 -26.99 -11.01
N PRO A 369 4.61 -27.35 -9.80
CA PRO A 369 3.23 -27.75 -9.57
C PRO A 369 2.28 -26.54 -9.72
N THR A 370 1.05 -26.82 -10.14
CA THR A 370 -0.01 -25.83 -10.39
C THR A 370 -1.08 -25.82 -9.28
N ASP A 371 -0.71 -26.23 -8.07
CA ASP A 371 -1.59 -26.33 -6.90
C ASP A 371 -1.24 -25.31 -5.80
N LYS A 372 -0.47 -24.28 -6.16
CA LYS A 372 0.16 -23.34 -5.24
C LYS A 372 -0.50 -21.97 -5.14
N ALA A 373 -1.61 -21.77 -5.85
CA ALA A 373 -2.47 -20.59 -5.69
C ALA A 373 -2.90 -20.43 -4.22
N ALA A 374 -2.87 -19.19 -3.74
CA ALA A 374 -3.37 -18.86 -2.41
C ALA A 374 -4.87 -19.17 -2.30
N LYS A 375 -5.27 -19.82 -1.21
CA LYS A 375 -6.68 -20.16 -0.96
C LYS A 375 -7.40 -18.95 -0.37
N LYS A 376 -8.55 -18.61 -0.94
CA LYS A 376 -9.49 -17.62 -0.39
C LYS A 376 -10.21 -18.17 0.85
#